data_AF-A0A960YWK5-F1
#
_entry.id   AF-A0A960YWK5-F1
#
_cell.length_a   1.000
_cell.length_b   1.000
_cell.length_c   1.000
_cell.angle_alpha   90.00
_cell.angle_beta   90.00
_cell.angle_gamma   90.00
#
_symmetry.space_group_name_H-M   'P 1'
#
loop_
_entity.id
_entity.type
_entity.pdbx_description
1 polymer ?
#
loop_
_entity_poly.entity_id
_entity_poly.type
_entity_poly.pdbx_seq_one_letter_code
_entity_poly.pdbx_strand_id
1 'polypeptide(L)'
;MKVVAYGDTNVGKIRENNEDNFLILDIENGKTGNITEPNPGRVYLVVADGMGGAAAGEKASAIVIEASMKSALELKDKSPQEVNVFSLVKAQ
;
A
#
# COMPACT_ATOMS: atom_id res chain seq x y z
N MET A 1 4.61 -18.02 12.02
CA MET A 1 4.38 -17.95 10.56
C MET A 1 5.33 -16.90 9.99
N LYS A 2 6.13 -17.23 8.98
CA LYS A 2 7.03 -16.28 8.31
C LYS A 2 6.31 -15.76 7.06
N VAL A 3 6.21 -14.44 6.91
CA VAL A 3 5.67 -13.79 5.69
C VAL A 3 6.85 -13.28 4.89
N VAL A 4 6.86 -13.54 3.59
CA VAL A 4 7.82 -13.01 2.62
C VAL A 4 7.01 -12.31 1.54
N ALA A 5 7.35 -11.07 1.20
CA ALA A 5 6.59 -10.25 0.27
C ALA A 5 7.50 -9.61 -0.78
N TYR A 6 7.06 -9.68 -2.04
CA TYR A 6 7.67 -9.05 -3.19
C TYR A 6 6.58 -8.39 -4.02
N GLY A 7 6.94 -7.35 -4.76
CA GLY A 7 6.00 -6.62 -5.61
C GLY A 7 6.67 -6.15 -6.89
N ASP A 8 5.92 -6.25 -7.97
CA ASP A 8 6.27 -5.75 -9.29
C ASP A 8 4.99 -5.37 -10.03
N THR A 9 5.07 -4.44 -10.97
CA THR A 9 3.92 -3.99 -11.77
C THR A 9 4.34 -3.64 -13.19
N ASN A 10 3.42 -3.77 -14.15
CA ASN A 10 3.69 -3.53 -15.56
C ASN A 10 2.48 -2.90 -16.25
N VAL A 11 2.73 -1.95 -17.16
CA VAL A 11 1.69 -1.27 -17.96
C VAL A 11 0.90 -2.22 -18.88
N GLY A 12 1.48 -3.36 -19.24
CA GLY A 12 0.93 -4.29 -20.20
C GLY A 12 1.18 -3.86 -21.65
N LYS A 13 0.29 -4.29 -22.56
CA LYS A 13 0.49 -4.11 -24.02
C LYS A 13 -0.42 -3.06 -24.67
N ILE A 14 -1.50 -2.67 -23.99
CA ILE A 14 -2.60 -1.88 -24.58
C ILE A 14 -2.66 -0.46 -24.00
N ARG A 15 -2.40 -0.30 -22.70
CA ARG A 15 -2.46 1.00 -22.03
C ARG A 15 -1.20 1.81 -22.30
N GLU A 16 -1.35 3.13 -22.31
CA GLU A 16 -0.23 4.07 -22.40
C GLU A 16 0.50 4.22 -21.06
N ASN A 17 -0.27 4.26 -19.97
CA ASN A 17 0.25 4.48 -18.61
C ASN A 17 -0.15 3.32 -17.69
N ASN A 18 0.71 3.04 -16.70
CA ASN A 18 0.39 2.12 -15.63
C ASN A 18 -0.35 2.87 -14.52
N GLU A 19 -1.62 2.53 -14.30
CA GLU A 19 -2.44 3.15 -13.25
C GLU A 19 -2.46 2.32 -11.96
N ASP A 20 -1.74 1.19 -11.94
CA ASP A 20 -1.58 0.34 -10.77
C ASP A 20 -0.43 0.86 -9.89
N ASN A 21 -0.65 0.91 -8.58
CA ASN A 21 0.39 1.14 -7.59
C ASN A 21 0.26 0.12 -6.45
N PHE A 22 1.36 -0.15 -5.75
CA PHE A 22 1.38 -1.04 -4.60
C PHE A 22 2.30 -0.54 -3.48
N LEU A 23 2.07 -1.03 -2.27
CA LEU A 23 2.91 -0.80 -1.10
C LEU A 23 3.19 -2.13 -0.40
N ILE A 24 4.45 -2.35 -0.10
CA ILE A 24 4.91 -3.37 0.83
C ILE A 24 5.61 -2.62 1.95
N LEU A 25 5.06 -2.65 3.16
CA LEU A 25 5.54 -1.90 4.31
C LEU A 25 5.78 -2.84 5.50
N ASP A 26 6.99 -2.79 6.04
CA ASP A 26 7.28 -3.24 7.41
C ASP A 26 6.92 -2.10 8.35
N ILE A 27 5.79 -2.25 9.06
CA ILE A 27 5.26 -1.22 9.96
C ILE A 27 6.23 -0.95 11.12
N GLU A 28 6.95 -1.99 11.60
CA GLU A 28 7.84 -1.87 12.76
C GLU A 28 9.04 -0.98 12.43
N ASN A 29 9.66 -1.22 11.27
CA ASN A 29 10.88 -0.54 10.85
C ASN A 29 10.61 0.69 9.96
N GLY A 30 9.35 0.89 9.53
CA GLY A 30 8.97 1.90 8.55
C GLY A 30 9.62 1.71 7.18
N LYS A 31 10.04 0.47 6.85
CA LYS A 31 10.76 0.17 5.61
C LYS A 31 9.80 -0.28 4.52
N THR A 32 9.99 0.24 3.32
CA THR A 32 9.23 -0.15 2.13
C THR A 32 10.06 -1.03 1.19
N GLY A 33 9.36 -1.77 0.32
CA GLY A 33 9.96 -2.62 -0.70
C GLY A 33 9.90 -4.10 -0.35
N ASN A 34 10.72 -4.93 -1.00
CA ASN A 34 10.71 -6.37 -0.80
C ASN A 34 11.13 -6.73 0.63
N ILE A 35 10.37 -7.64 1.27
CA ILE A 35 10.61 -8.06 2.65
C ILE A 35 10.77 -9.57 2.70
N THR A 36 11.91 -10.02 3.23
CA THR A 36 12.23 -11.44 3.43
C THR A 36 12.09 -11.89 4.88
N GLU A 37 12.24 -10.97 5.84
CA GLU A 37 12.29 -11.29 7.28
C GLU A 37 11.56 -10.23 8.14
N PRO A 38 10.22 -10.14 8.08
CA PRO A 38 9.46 -9.21 8.90
C PRO A 38 9.20 -9.74 10.31
N ASN A 39 8.91 -8.81 11.21
CA ASN A 39 8.26 -9.14 12.47
C ASN A 39 6.85 -9.72 12.22
N PRO A 40 6.47 -10.83 12.90
CA PRO A 40 5.16 -11.45 12.70
C PRO A 40 4.00 -10.46 12.90
N GLY A 41 3.07 -10.41 11.94
CA GLY A 41 1.89 -9.55 12.01
C GLY A 41 2.17 -8.05 11.81
N ARG A 42 3.37 -7.66 11.39
CA ARG A 42 3.77 -6.26 11.15
C ARG A 42 3.98 -5.91 9.67
N VAL A 43 3.47 -6.75 8.76
CA VAL A 43 3.52 -6.48 7.32
C VAL A 43 2.20 -5.89 6.85
N TYR A 44 2.26 -4.75 6.18
CA TYR A 44 1.13 -4.09 5.54
C TYR A 44 1.29 -4.11 4.03
N LEU A 45 0.30 -4.67 3.34
CA LEU A 45 0.31 -4.86 1.88
C LEU A 45 -0.88 -4.11 1.28
N VAL A 46 -0.63 -3.28 0.28
CA VAL A 46 -1.67 -2.53 -0.44
C VAL A 46 -1.46 -2.67 -1.92
N VAL A 47 -2.55 -2.86 -2.66
CA VAL A 47 -2.60 -2.75 -4.12
C VAL A 47 -3.74 -1.81 -4.45
N ALA A 48 -3.48 -0.84 -5.32
CA ALA A 48 -4.43 0.16 -5.77
C ALA A 48 -4.46 0.18 -7.30
N ASP A 49 -5.59 -0.17 -7.88
CA ASP A 49 -5.90 -0.02 -9.31
C ASP A 49 -6.56 1.34 -9.51
N GLY A 50 -5.87 2.24 -10.20
CA GLY A 50 -6.40 3.54 -10.57
C GLY A 50 -7.39 3.41 -11.72
N MET A 51 -8.67 3.66 -11.47
CA MET A 51 -9.68 3.61 -12.53
C MET A 51 -9.41 4.68 -13.62
N GLY A 52 -9.04 4.22 -14.81
CA GLY A 52 -8.82 5.05 -15.99
C GLY A 52 -10.08 5.73 -16.54
N GLY A 53 -9.87 6.77 -17.36
CA GLY A 53 -10.94 7.53 -18.04
C GLY A 53 -10.99 9.01 -17.67
N ALA A 54 -10.46 9.39 -16.51
CA ALA A 54 -10.07 10.75 -16.17
C ALA A 54 -8.54 10.84 -16.15
N ALA A 55 -7.96 12.02 -16.41
CA ALA A 55 -6.51 12.24 -16.51
C ALA A 55 -5.70 12.05 -15.20
N ALA A 56 -6.10 11.12 -14.33
CA ALA A 56 -5.64 11.03 -12.96
C ALA A 56 -5.68 9.61 -12.33
N GLY A 57 -5.88 8.52 -13.08
CA GLY A 57 -5.88 7.16 -12.49
C GLY A 57 -4.56 6.83 -11.78
N GLU A 58 -3.43 7.11 -12.42
CA GLU A 58 -2.09 7.03 -11.83
C GLU A 58 -1.95 7.86 -10.54
N LYS A 59 -2.47 9.10 -10.55
CA LYS A 59 -2.43 9.97 -9.36
C LYS A 59 -3.31 9.43 -8.24
N ALA A 60 -4.48 8.89 -8.58
CA ALA A 60 -5.41 8.35 -7.61
C ALA A 60 -4.80 7.14 -6.88
N SER A 61 -4.20 6.21 -7.61
CA SER A 61 -3.55 5.05 -7.00
C SER A 61 -2.31 5.45 -6.18
N ALA A 62 -1.53 6.45 -6.64
CA ALA A 62 -0.41 7.01 -5.86
C ALA A 62 -0.88 7.63 -4.53
N ILE A 63 -1.93 8.45 -4.55
CA ILE A 63 -2.52 9.07 -3.34
C ILE A 63 -2.96 7.99 -2.33
N VAL A 64 -3.56 6.90 -2.82
CA VAL A 64 -3.97 5.78 -1.96
C VAL A 64 -2.76 5.16 -1.27
N ILE A 65 -1.65 4.95 -1.98
CA ILE A 65 -0.42 4.40 -1.38
C ILE A 65 0.15 5.34 -0.33
N GLU A 66 0.26 6.63 -0.62
CA GLU A 66 0.78 7.63 0.32
C GLU A 66 -0.07 7.72 1.60
N ALA A 67 -1.40 7.82 1.45
CA ALA A 67 -2.33 7.89 2.56
C ALA A 67 -2.30 6.60 3.40
N SER A 68 -2.21 5.45 2.74
CA SER A 68 -2.14 4.14 3.38
C SER A 68 -0.85 3.97 4.19
N MET A 69 0.30 4.38 3.63
CA MET A 69 1.59 4.33 4.34
C MET A 69 1.56 5.21 5.59
N LYS A 70 1.13 6.47 5.43
CA LYS A 70 1.03 7.42 6.55
C LYS A 70 0.16 6.86 7.67
N SER A 71 -1.03 6.39 7.31
CA SER A 71 -1.98 5.89 8.30
C SER A 71 -1.50 4.60 8.97
N ALA A 72 -0.83 3.70 8.25
CA ALA A 72 -0.25 2.49 8.83
C ALA A 72 0.85 2.81 9.86
N LEU A 73 1.69 3.81 9.59
CA LEU A 73 2.75 4.25 10.52
C LEU A 73 2.19 4.97 11.75
N GLU A 74 1.11 5.76 11.60
CA GLU A 74 0.43 6.41 12.72
C GLU A 74 -0.24 5.41 13.68
N LEU A 75 -0.59 4.23 13.18
CA LEU A 75 -1.25 3.18 13.95
C LEU A 75 -0.31 2.06 14.40
N LYS A 76 1.00 2.20 14.21
CA LYS A 76 2.01 1.16 14.53
C LYS A 76 1.91 0.63 15.97
N ASP A 77 1.55 1.50 16.90
CA ASP A 77 1.48 1.20 18.33
C ASP A 77 0.11 0.63 18.75
N LYS A 78 -0.87 0.60 17.84
CA LYS A 78 -2.19 0.00 18.07
C LYS A 78 -2.18 -1.48 17.70
N SER A 79 -3.05 -2.26 18.35
CA SER A 79 -3.19 -3.67 17.98
C SER A 79 -3.83 -3.79 16.59
N PRO A 80 -3.44 -4.77 15.75
CA PRO A 80 -4.03 -4.96 14.42
C PRO A 80 -5.56 -5.14 14.45
N GLN A 81 -6.12 -5.64 15.54
CA GLN A 81 -7.57 -5.81 15.71
C GLN A 81 -8.32 -4.48 15.91
N GLU A 82 -7.64 -3.40 16.30
CA GLU A 82 -8.23 -2.08 16.53
C GLU A 82 -8.20 -1.17 15.30
N VAL A 83 -7.54 -1.60 14.22
CA VAL A 83 -7.37 -0.80 13.00
C VAL A 83 -8.58 -0.97 12.07
N ASN A 84 -9.39 0.08 11.93
CA ASN A 84 -10.45 0.13 10.93
C ASN A 84 -9.91 0.66 9.60
N VAL A 85 -9.86 -0.17 8.57
CA VAL A 85 -9.36 0.21 7.23
C VAL A 85 -10.10 1.42 6.65
N PHE A 86 -11.39 1.60 6.94
CA PHE A 86 -12.17 2.77 6.49
C PHE A 86 -11.82 4.07 7.22
N SER A 87 -11.11 4.01 8.36
CA SER A 87 -10.61 5.20 9.03
C SER A 87 -9.37 5.80 8.33
N LEU A 88 -8.66 5.01 7.51
CA LEU A 88 -7.44 5.41 6.81
C LEU A 88 -7.69 6.28 5.58
N VAL A 89 -8.91 6.23 5.02
CA VAL A 89 -9.26 6.90 3.74
C VAL A 89 -10.00 8.24 3.97
N LYS A 90 -10.42 8.56 5.21
CA LYS A 90 -11.24 9.74 5.51
C LYS A 90 -10.47 11.06 5.71
N ALA A 91 -9.21 11.13 5.30
CA ALA A 91 -8.38 12.34 5.43
C ALA A 91 -8.22 13.08 4.10
N GLN A 92 -9.33 13.48 3.48
CA GLN A 92 -9.41 14.57 2.50
C GLN A 92 -10.73 15.33 2.68
#